data_AF-A0A2W2M239-F1
#
_entry.id   AF-A0A2W2M239-F1
#
_cell.length_a   1.000
_cell.length_b   1.000
_cell.length_c   1.000
_cell.angle_alpha   90.00
_cell.angle_beta   90.00
_cell.angle_gamma   90.00
#
_symmetry.space_group_name_H-M   'P 1'
#
loop_
_entity.id
_entity.type
_entity.pdbx_description
1 polymer ?
#
loop_
_entity_poly.entity_id
_entity_poly.type
_entity_poly.pdbx_seq_one_letter_code
_entity_poly.pdbx_strand_id
1 'polypeptide(L)'
;MTTRRQTRPHAATRPVRWAADTATAMGARVDLDYSAQSLWRVDRVIEEMRREGTPRGAVDDALRGFGAYAGEVIARHGGAEWWATGGEHWVRTPDGRLWDPIDEARRCYAGHGSLRLLCRDAMSGR
;
A
#
# COMPACT_ATOMS: atom_id res chain seq x y z
N MET A 1 -23.83 5.91 22.34
CA MET A 1 -22.94 6.41 21.26
C MET A 1 -22.30 5.19 20.60
N THR A 2 -23.02 4.57 19.67
CA THR A 2 -22.63 3.32 19.01
C THR A 2 -21.80 3.66 17.78
N THR A 3 -20.52 3.30 17.82
CA THR A 3 -19.61 3.35 16.67
C THR A 3 -20.23 2.53 15.54
N ARG A 4 -20.71 3.21 14.50
CA ARG A 4 -21.18 2.57 13.27
C ARG A 4 -19.98 1.82 12.69
N ARG A 5 -19.91 0.50 12.90
CA ARG A 5 -19.08 -0.38 12.09
C ARG A 5 -19.58 -0.20 10.65
N GLN A 6 -18.97 0.73 9.93
CA GLN A 6 -19.09 0.78 8.48
C GLN A 6 -18.50 -0.54 8.00
N THR A 7 -19.37 -1.46 7.58
CA THR A 7 -18.96 -2.65 6.84
C THR A 7 -18.10 -2.15 5.70
N ARG A 8 -16.79 -2.38 5.78
CA ARG A 8 -15.86 -1.94 4.73
C ARG A 8 -16.38 -2.47 3.38
N PRO A 9 -16.30 -1.68 2.30
CA PRO A 9 -16.64 -2.18 0.97
C PRO A 9 -15.90 -3.50 0.71
N HIS A 10 -16.56 -4.47 0.07
CA HIS A 10 -15.97 -5.78 -0.22
C HIS A 10 -14.60 -5.68 -0.91
N ALA A 11 -14.41 -4.62 -1.71
CA ALA A 11 -13.15 -4.26 -2.36
C ALA A 11 -11.96 -4.06 -1.39
N ALA A 12 -12.21 -3.63 -0.15
CA ALA A 12 -11.17 -3.36 0.84
C ALA A 12 -10.70 -4.61 1.61
N THR A 13 -11.49 -5.70 1.62
CA THR A 13 -11.24 -6.84 2.52
C THR A 13 -9.89 -7.51 2.27
N ARG A 14 -9.52 -7.72 0.99
CA ARG A 14 -8.23 -8.36 0.64
C ARG A 14 -7.04 -7.42 0.85
N PRO A 15 -7.04 -6.16 0.36
CA PRO A 15 -5.92 -5.24 0.59
C PRO A 15 -5.64 -4.99 2.07
N VAL A 16 -6.67 -4.78 2.89
CA VAL A 16 -6.51 -4.60 4.34
C VAL A 16 -5.74 -5.77 4.96
N ARG A 17 -6.10 -7.01 4.58
CA ARG A 17 -5.46 -8.21 5.11
C ARG A 17 -4.00 -8.29 4.68
N TRP A 18 -3.72 -8.09 3.39
CA TRP A 18 -2.33 -8.08 2.90
C TRP A 18 -1.47 -7.03 3.57
N ALA A 19 -2.02 -5.83 3.82
CA ALA A 19 -1.33 -4.78 4.55
C ALA A 19 -1.00 -5.18 5.99
N ALA A 20 -1.94 -5.81 6.70
CA ALA A 20 -1.74 -6.29 8.08
C ALA A 20 -0.75 -7.46 8.15
N ASP A 21 -0.84 -8.41 7.24
CA ASP A 21 0.09 -9.53 7.14
C ASP A 21 1.53 -9.01 6.89
N THR A 22 1.66 -7.97 6.05
CA THR A 22 2.94 -7.30 5.76
C THR A 22 3.48 -6.56 6.97
N ALA A 23 2.66 -5.76 7.65
CA ALA A 23 3.07 -5.07 8.87
C ALA A 23 3.56 -6.06 9.94
N THR A 24 2.87 -7.20 10.07
CA THR A 24 3.25 -8.28 10.99
C THR A 24 4.57 -8.94 10.58
N ALA A 25 4.72 -9.31 9.31
CA ALA A 25 5.94 -9.96 8.79
C ALA A 25 7.17 -9.05 8.90
N MET A 26 6.98 -7.74 8.75
CA MET A 26 8.07 -6.76 8.82
C MET A 26 8.40 -6.29 10.25
N GLY A 27 7.55 -6.55 11.24
CA GLY A 27 7.65 -5.96 12.58
C GLY A 27 8.97 -6.27 13.33
N ALA A 28 9.68 -7.34 12.95
CA ALA A 28 11.01 -7.64 13.49
C ALA A 28 12.16 -6.88 12.79
N ARG A 29 11.90 -6.29 11.61
CA ARG A 29 12.89 -5.59 10.76
C ARG A 29 12.68 -4.09 10.74
N VAL A 30 11.44 -3.63 10.56
CA VAL A 30 11.06 -2.22 10.47
C VAL A 30 9.68 -2.01 11.08
N ASP A 31 9.50 -0.87 11.74
CA ASP A 31 8.20 -0.48 12.27
C ASP A 31 7.30 0.09 11.17
N LEU A 32 6.16 -0.57 10.95
CA LEU A 32 5.13 -0.23 9.97
C LEU A 32 3.84 0.16 10.69
N ASP A 33 3.80 1.41 11.14
CA ASP A 33 2.77 2.02 12.01
C ASP A 33 1.56 2.63 11.27
N TYR A 34 1.44 2.37 9.97
CA TYR A 34 0.48 2.99 9.04
C TYR A 34 0.57 4.53 8.96
N SER A 35 1.74 5.11 9.25
CA SER A 35 2.01 6.53 8.97
C SER A 35 2.53 6.73 7.55
N ALA A 36 2.36 7.93 6.99
CA ALA A 36 3.03 8.30 5.73
C ALA A 36 4.57 8.22 5.82
N GLN A 37 5.14 8.41 7.01
CA GLN A 37 6.59 8.35 7.24
C GLN A 37 7.12 6.91 7.08
N SER A 38 6.36 5.91 7.54
CA SER A 38 6.76 4.50 7.41
C SER A 38 6.95 4.04 5.96
N LEU A 39 6.33 4.71 4.98
CA LEU A 39 6.49 4.38 3.55
C LEU A 39 7.91 4.57 3.03
N TRP A 40 8.70 5.47 3.64
CA TRP A 40 10.12 5.55 3.32
C TRP A 40 10.87 4.26 3.70
N ARG A 41 10.50 3.62 4.81
CA ARG A 41 11.08 2.32 5.21
C ARG A 41 10.68 1.22 4.23
N VAL A 42 9.45 1.27 3.72
CA VAL A 42 8.98 0.33 2.69
C VAL A 42 9.75 0.51 1.38
N ASP A 43 9.92 1.74 0.89
CA ASP A 43 10.72 2.03 -0.31
C ASP A 43 12.16 1.49 -0.15
N ARG A 44 12.74 1.66 1.04
CA ARG A 44 14.07 1.13 1.38
C ARG A 44 14.15 -0.40 1.33
N VAL A 45 13.14 -1.09 1.86
CA VAL A 45 13.08 -2.56 1.83
C VAL A 45 12.94 -3.08 0.40
N ILE A 46 12.10 -2.44 -0.42
CA ILE A 46 11.94 -2.81 -1.84
C ILE A 46 13.28 -2.65 -2.59
N GLU A 47 14.01 -1.57 -2.32
CA GLU A 47 15.33 -1.33 -2.89
C GLU A 47 16.36 -2.40 -2.46
N GLU A 48 16.32 -2.84 -1.21
CA GLU A 48 17.19 -3.91 -0.69
C GLU A 48 16.87 -5.25 -1.38
N MET A 49 15.59 -5.62 -1.46
CA MET A 49 15.15 -6.84 -2.16
C MET A 49 15.60 -6.87 -3.63
N ARG A 50 15.57 -5.71 -4.30
CA ARG A 50 16.02 -5.53 -5.69
C ARG A 50 17.52 -5.82 -5.83
N ARG A 51 18.33 -5.34 -4.90
CA ARG A 51 19.79 -5.56 -4.90
C ARG A 51 20.17 -7.00 -4.58
N GLU A 52 19.39 -7.65 -3.72
CA GLU A 52 19.62 -9.04 -3.30
C GLU A 52 19.18 -10.08 -4.35
N GLY A 53 18.43 -9.68 -5.38
CA GLY A 53 17.97 -10.59 -6.44
C GLY A 53 16.96 -11.62 -5.94
N THR A 54 16.03 -11.20 -5.09
CA THR A 54 15.02 -12.07 -4.45
C THR A 54 14.23 -12.89 -5.49
N PRO A 55 13.92 -14.17 -5.24
CA PRO A 55 13.14 -15.00 -6.17
C PRO A 55 11.78 -14.39 -6.52
N ARG A 56 11.43 -14.42 -7.82
CA ARG A 56 10.27 -13.71 -8.38
C ARG A 56 8.94 -13.94 -7.65
N GLY A 57 8.63 -15.18 -7.27
CA GLY A 57 7.37 -15.48 -6.56
C GLY A 57 7.29 -14.83 -5.18
N ALA A 58 8.40 -14.81 -4.44
CA ALA A 58 8.47 -14.15 -3.14
C ALA A 58 8.44 -12.61 -3.29
N VAL A 59 9.03 -12.08 -4.36
CA VAL A 59 8.95 -10.65 -4.72
C VAL A 59 7.50 -10.25 -4.99
N ASP A 60 6.77 -10.98 -5.82
CA ASP A 60 5.40 -10.60 -6.21
C ASP A 60 4.44 -10.56 -4.99
N ASP A 61 4.58 -11.51 -4.07
CA ASP A 61 3.78 -11.54 -2.84
C ASP A 61 4.14 -10.40 -1.88
N ALA A 62 5.44 -10.13 -1.69
CA ALA A 62 5.90 -9.03 -0.85
C ALA A 62 5.48 -7.66 -1.42
N LEU A 63 5.64 -7.44 -2.72
CA LEU A 63 5.26 -6.19 -3.39
C LEU A 63 3.75 -5.95 -3.32
N ARG A 64 2.93 -7.01 -3.45
CA ARG A 64 1.49 -6.91 -3.22
C ARG A 64 1.18 -6.46 -1.79
N GLY A 65 1.90 -7.02 -0.82
CA GLY A 65 1.80 -6.62 0.59
C GLY A 65 2.19 -5.16 0.84
N PHE A 66 3.32 -4.71 0.31
CA PHE A 66 3.81 -3.34 0.42
C PHE A 66 2.90 -2.32 -0.26
N GLY A 67 2.41 -2.63 -1.46
CA GLY A 67 1.42 -1.80 -2.15
C GLY A 67 0.10 -1.73 -1.36
N ALA A 68 -0.39 -2.85 -0.83
CA ALA A 68 -1.57 -2.84 0.02
C ALA A 68 -1.38 -2.01 1.29
N TYR A 69 -0.20 -2.07 1.91
CA TYR A 69 0.16 -1.22 3.04
C TYR A 69 0.14 0.27 2.67
N ALA A 70 0.74 0.66 1.54
CA ALA A 70 0.69 2.03 1.06
C ALA A 70 -0.73 2.51 0.77
N GLY A 71 -1.56 1.67 0.15
CA GLY A 71 -2.96 1.99 -0.09
C GLY A 71 -3.75 2.17 1.21
N GLU A 72 -3.47 1.38 2.26
CA GLU A 72 -4.06 1.58 3.58
C GLU A 72 -3.65 2.90 4.22
N VAL A 73 -2.39 3.33 4.05
CA VAL A 73 -1.93 4.65 4.52
C VAL A 73 -2.72 5.75 3.80
N ILE A 74 -2.86 5.67 2.48
CA ILE A 74 -3.63 6.66 1.69
C ILE A 74 -5.11 6.64 2.09
N ALA A 75 -5.72 5.47 2.29
CA ALA A 75 -7.11 5.37 2.72
C ALA A 75 -7.33 6.02 4.11
N ARG A 76 -6.43 5.76 5.07
CA ARG A 76 -6.55 6.28 6.45
C ARG A 76 -6.34 7.79 6.55
N HIS A 77 -5.37 8.34 5.81
CA HIS A 77 -4.96 9.74 5.95
C HIS A 77 -5.49 10.66 4.83
N GLY A 78 -5.77 10.10 3.66
CA GLY A 78 -6.28 10.81 2.49
C GLY A 78 -7.80 10.82 2.37
N GLY A 79 -8.54 10.12 3.23
CA GLY A 79 -9.98 9.94 3.09
C GLY A 79 -10.35 9.13 1.84
N ALA A 80 -9.43 8.31 1.36
CA ALA A 80 -9.59 7.53 0.15
C ALA A 80 -10.25 6.17 0.43
N GLU A 81 -10.84 5.58 -0.61
CA GLU A 81 -11.55 4.30 -0.52
C GLU A 81 -10.94 3.25 -1.44
N TRP A 82 -10.88 2.00 -0.97
CA TRP A 82 -10.50 0.87 -1.82
C TRP A 82 -11.60 0.53 -2.82
N TRP A 83 -11.20 0.38 -4.07
CA TRP A 83 -12.01 -0.04 -5.21
C TRP A 83 -11.41 -1.30 -5.81
N ALA A 84 -12.24 -2.23 -6.27
CA ALA A 84 -11.77 -3.45 -6.89
C ALA A 84 -12.58 -3.74 -8.16
N THR A 85 -11.88 -3.96 -9.27
CA THR A 85 -12.46 -4.35 -10.56
C THR A 85 -11.56 -5.39 -11.22
N GLY A 86 -12.12 -6.50 -11.68
CA GLY A 86 -11.37 -7.54 -12.40
C GLY A 86 -10.21 -8.20 -11.62
N GLY A 87 -10.17 -8.06 -10.29
CA GLY A 87 -9.07 -8.56 -9.44
C GLY A 87 -7.97 -7.54 -9.13
N GLU A 88 -7.99 -6.38 -9.80
CA GLU A 88 -7.13 -5.23 -9.50
C GLU A 88 -7.69 -4.43 -8.32
N HIS A 89 -6.79 -3.84 -7.52
CA HIS A 89 -7.17 -3.09 -6.31
C HIS A 89 -6.61 -1.66 -6.38
N TRP A 90 -7.52 -0.71 -6.41
CA TRP A 90 -7.24 0.72 -6.58
C TRP A 90 -7.63 1.47 -5.31
N VAL A 91 -6.99 2.61 -5.07
CA VAL A 91 -7.40 3.57 -4.06
C VAL A 91 -7.99 4.79 -4.76
N ARG A 92 -9.23 5.14 -4.46
CA ARG A 92 -9.92 6.32 -4.99
C ARG A 92 -9.88 7.46 -3.97
N THR A 93 -9.22 8.56 -4.30
CA THR A 93 -9.18 9.77 -3.46
C THR A 93 -10.47 10.60 -3.60
N PRO A 94 -10.77 11.52 -2.65
CA PRO A 94 -12.01 12.32 -2.68
C PRO A 94 -12.21 13.17 -3.95
N ASP A 95 -11.12 13.61 -4.58
CA ASP A 95 -11.11 14.29 -5.88
C ASP A 95 -11.48 13.37 -7.07
N GLY A 96 -11.71 12.09 -6.80
CA GLY A 96 -12.12 11.09 -7.77
C GLY A 96 -10.98 10.40 -8.50
N ARG A 97 -9.72 10.78 -8.27
CA ARG A 97 -8.56 10.12 -8.89
C ARG A 97 -8.39 8.70 -8.37
N LEU A 98 -7.92 7.81 -9.25
CA LEU A 98 -7.60 6.42 -8.95
C LEU A 98 -6.09 6.24 -8.91
N TRP A 99 -5.63 5.52 -7.88
CA TRP A 99 -4.23 5.22 -7.63
C TRP A 99 -4.05 3.71 -7.52
N ASP A 100 -3.02 3.16 -8.17
CA ASP A 100 -2.66 1.74 -8.05
C ASP A 100 -1.41 1.60 -7.18
N PRO A 101 -1.56 1.37 -5.87
CA PRO A 101 -0.40 1.23 -5.01
C PRO A 101 0.31 -0.12 -5.17
N ILE A 102 -0.34 -1.13 -5.75
CA ILE A 102 0.27 -2.45 -6.00
C ILE A 102 1.18 -2.36 -7.23
N ASP A 103 0.70 -1.74 -8.31
CA ASP A 103 1.55 -1.45 -9.47
C ASP A 103 2.69 -0.51 -9.09
N GLU A 104 2.43 0.52 -8.29
CA GLU A 104 3.49 1.42 -7.85
C GLU A 104 4.59 0.67 -7.07
N ALA A 105 4.26 -0.31 -6.22
CA ALA A 105 5.27 -1.14 -5.56
C ALA A 105 6.13 -1.93 -6.57
N ARG A 106 5.53 -2.43 -7.66
CA ARG A 106 6.26 -3.07 -8.77
C ARG A 106 7.16 -2.08 -9.50
N ARG A 107 6.69 -0.85 -9.72
CA ARG A 107 7.50 0.23 -10.29
C ARG A 107 8.66 0.63 -9.39
N CYS A 108 8.46 0.65 -8.07
CA CYS A 108 9.53 0.85 -7.08
C CYS A 108 10.61 -0.23 -7.25
N TYR A 109 10.21 -1.50 -7.31
CA TYR A 109 11.13 -2.62 -7.52
C TYR A 109 11.84 -2.57 -8.88
N ALA A 110 11.19 -2.03 -9.91
CA ALA A 110 11.84 -1.77 -11.20
C ALA A 110 12.79 -0.55 -11.18
N GLY A 111 12.78 0.26 -10.12
CA GLY A 111 13.61 1.47 -10.00
C GLY A 111 12.98 2.76 -10.54
N HIS A 112 11.67 2.79 -10.75
CA HIS A 112 10.96 3.90 -11.40
C HIS A 112 9.76 4.43 -10.61
N GLY A 113 9.63 4.06 -9.34
CA GLY A 113 8.50 4.45 -8.48
C GLY A 113 8.92 4.76 -7.04
N SER A 114 7.98 5.27 -6.26
CA SER A 114 8.10 5.43 -4.80
C SER A 114 6.71 5.46 -4.16
N LEU A 115 6.48 4.56 -3.20
CA LEU A 115 5.23 4.52 -2.43
C LEU A 115 5.06 5.78 -1.59
N ARG A 116 6.16 6.36 -1.11
CA ARG A 116 6.14 7.66 -0.41
C ARG A 116 5.68 8.78 -1.34
N LEU A 117 6.19 8.83 -2.57
CA LEU A 117 5.79 9.87 -3.54
C LEU A 117 4.33 9.68 -3.98
N LEU A 118 3.92 8.44 -4.28
CA LEU A 118 2.52 8.11 -4.56
C LEU A 118 1.61 8.60 -3.44
N CYS A 119 1.94 8.29 -2.18
CA CYS A 119 1.14 8.69 -1.03
C CYS A 119 1.07 10.22 -0.90
N ARG A 120 2.22 10.91 -1.03
CA ARG A 120 2.26 12.38 -1.00
C ARG A 120 1.38 12.99 -2.08
N ASP A 121 1.47 12.48 -3.31
CA ASP A 121 0.75 13.03 -4.46
C ASP A 121 -0.76 12.74 -4.34
N ALA A 122 -1.14 11.55 -3.86
CA ALA A 122 -2.53 11.20 -3.54
C ALA A 122 -3.13 12.07 -2.42
N MET A 123 -2.34 12.44 -1.41
CA MET A 123 -2.78 13.32 -0.33
C MET A 123 -2.81 14.81 -0.70
N SER A 124 -2.10 15.21 -1.76
CA SER A 124 -2.03 16.61 -2.21
C SER A 124 -3.24 17.04 -3.02
N GLY A 125 -4.04 16.10 -3.53
CA GLY A 125 -5.27 16.37 -4.29
C GLY A 125 -6.52 16.62 -3.43
N ARG A 126 -6.37 16.86 -2.12
CA ARG A 126 -7.49 17.13 -1.21
C ARG A 126 -8.09 18.53 -1.43
#